data_AF-A0A3A9FB31-F1
#
_entry.id   AF-A0A3A9FB31-F1
#
_cell.length_a   1.000
_cell.length_b   1.000
_cell.length_c   1.000
_cell.angle_alpha   90.00
_cell.angle_beta   90.00
_cell.angle_gamma   90.00
#
_symmetry.space_group_name_H-M   'P 1'
#
loop_
_entity.id
_entity.type
_entity.pdbx_description
1 polymer ?
#
loop_
_entity_poly.entity_id
_entity_poly.type
_entity_poly.pdbx_seq_one_letter_code
_entity_poly.pdbx_strand_id
1 'polypeptide(L)'
;MNGNRLYGNILKTKSYDDLFDKYFQWKKIFESVVLIEKGTGETIFSKGYGEKDIDSPIIAPSITKMFTATCIFLLIQHGYMTLNDNLLNFYDPVYLSGLHFYRGKDFSYYLKVSDLLYQTSGLAHIYEEGKNSVKKQAIISDTFILDSKLYRKL
;
A
#
# COMPACT_ATOMS: atom_id res chain seq x y z
N MET A 1 -18.97 2.06 -55.81
CA MET A 1 -19.85 1.57 -54.72
C MET A 1 -19.38 0.16 -54.39
N ASN A 2 -18.93 -0.26 -53.21
CA ASN A 2 -18.65 0.26 -51.87
C ASN A 2 -17.52 -0.68 -51.39
N GLY A 3 -16.37 -0.23 -50.89
CA GLY A 3 -16.27 0.52 -49.64
C GLY A 3 -16.06 -0.41 -48.45
N ASN A 4 -15.07 -1.31 -48.47
CA ASN A 4 -14.63 -2.02 -47.26
C ASN A 4 -13.44 -1.26 -46.65
N ARG A 5 -13.84 -0.34 -45.77
CA ARG A 5 -13.04 0.36 -44.78
C ARG A 5 -12.15 -0.61 -43.99
N LEU A 6 -10.85 -0.60 -44.29
CA LEU A 6 -9.82 -1.05 -43.35
C LEU A 6 -9.66 0.02 -42.26
N TYR A 7 -10.59 0.04 -41.29
CA TYR A 7 -10.41 0.76 -40.04
C TYR A 7 -10.41 -0.26 -38.91
N GLY A 8 -9.22 -0.45 -38.36
CA GLY A 8 -8.97 -1.31 -37.23
C GLY A 8 -7.47 -1.37 -37.06
N ASN A 9 -6.89 -0.27 -36.59
CA ASN A 9 -5.54 -0.26 -36.05
C ASN A 9 -5.39 -1.50 -35.16
N ILE A 10 -4.57 -2.46 -35.60
CA ILE A 10 -4.02 -3.46 -34.71
C ILE A 10 -3.30 -2.63 -33.65
N LEU A 11 -3.95 -2.45 -32.50
CA LEU A 11 -3.29 -1.99 -31.29
C LEU A 11 -2.08 -2.92 -31.18
N LYS A 12 -0.88 -2.42 -31.50
CA LYS A 12 0.37 -3.06 -31.10
C LYS A 12 0.27 -3.18 -29.59
N THR A 13 -0.24 -4.31 -29.11
CA THR A 13 -0.06 -4.75 -27.72
C THR A 13 1.44 -4.77 -27.56
N LYS A 14 1.99 -3.70 -27.00
CA LYS A 14 3.38 -3.70 -26.56
C LYS A 14 3.53 -4.92 -25.67
N SER A 15 4.56 -5.72 -25.92
CA SER A 15 4.85 -6.83 -25.02
C SER A 15 5.01 -6.26 -23.61
N TYR A 16 4.60 -7.01 -22.57
CA TYR A 16 4.86 -6.61 -21.18
C TYR A 16 6.35 -6.31 -20.97
N ASP A 17 7.22 -7.01 -21.70
CA ASP A 17 8.64 -6.71 -21.79
C ASP A 17 8.95 -5.30 -22.27
N ASP A 18 8.42 -4.90 -23.42
CA ASP A 18 8.67 -3.57 -24.01
C ASP A 18 8.18 -2.45 -23.09
N LEU A 19 7.07 -2.67 -22.38
CA LEU A 19 6.52 -1.71 -21.42
C LEU A 19 7.39 -1.60 -20.18
N PHE A 20 7.83 -2.74 -19.64
CA PHE A 20 8.73 -2.81 -18.50
C PHE A 20 10.04 -2.09 -18.84
N ASP A 21 10.71 -2.48 -19.93
CA ASP A 21 12.00 -1.92 -20.33
C ASP A 21 11.93 -0.42 -20.63
N LYS A 22 10.85 0.04 -21.29
CA LYS A 22 10.61 1.46 -21.50
C LYS A 22 10.50 2.24 -20.18
N TYR A 23 9.94 1.64 -19.13
CA TYR A 23 9.78 2.31 -17.85
C TYR A 23 11.12 2.53 -17.13
N PHE A 24 12.04 1.56 -17.21
CA PHE A 24 13.38 1.67 -16.62
C PHE A 24 14.33 2.55 -17.42
N GLN A 25 14.07 2.78 -18.71
CA GLN A 25 14.82 3.76 -19.51
C GLN A 25 14.61 5.22 -19.05
N TRP A 26 13.59 5.50 -18.22
CA TRP A 26 13.16 6.87 -17.92
C TRP A 26 13.29 7.35 -16.48
N LYS A 27 13.86 6.60 -15.53
CA LYS A 27 13.99 7.05 -14.13
C LYS A 27 15.17 6.46 -13.34
N LYS A 28 15.46 7.11 -12.19
CA LYS A 28 16.34 6.69 -11.10
C LYS A 28 15.80 5.48 -10.30
N ILE A 29 15.39 4.42 -10.97
CA ILE A 29 14.95 3.18 -10.30
C ILE A 29 16.13 2.22 -10.34
N PHE A 30 16.58 1.76 -9.16
CA PHE A 30 17.74 0.88 -9.06
C PHE A 30 17.37 -0.59 -9.27
N GLU A 31 16.23 -1.01 -8.71
CA GLU A 31 15.82 -2.41 -8.66
C GLU A 31 14.31 -2.54 -8.83
N SER A 32 13.83 -3.61 -9.44
CA SER A 32 12.40 -3.93 -9.53
C SER A 32 12.15 -5.39 -9.86
N VAL A 33 10.99 -5.89 -9.44
CA VAL A 33 10.52 -7.24 -9.75
C VAL A 33 9.03 -7.14 -10.03
N VAL A 34 8.56 -7.80 -11.09
CA VAL A 34 7.14 -7.95 -11.41
C VAL A 34 6.85 -9.42 -11.65
N LEU A 35 5.83 -9.94 -10.97
CA LEU A 35 5.27 -11.26 -11.18
C LEU A 35 3.76 -11.10 -11.37
N ILE A 36 3.22 -11.68 -12.44
CA ILE A 36 1.79 -11.71 -12.75
C ILE A 36 1.39 -13.16 -12.96
N GLU A 37 0.47 -13.65 -12.15
CA GLU A 37 -0.03 -15.02 -12.20
C GLU A 37 -1.55 -15.04 -12.33
N LYS A 38 -2.07 -16.06 -13.01
CA LYS A 38 -3.50 -16.38 -12.97
C LYS A 38 -3.86 -16.96 -11.61
N GLY A 39 -5.14 -16.93 -11.26
CA GLY A 39 -5.66 -17.65 -10.09
C GLY A 39 -5.45 -19.17 -10.15
N THR A 40 -5.08 -19.73 -11.30
CA THR A 40 -4.67 -21.13 -11.49
C THR A 40 -3.22 -21.41 -11.12
N GLY A 41 -2.40 -20.38 -10.84
CA GLY A 41 -0.95 -20.49 -10.61
C GLY A 41 -0.10 -20.45 -11.87
N GLU A 42 -0.71 -20.26 -13.06
CA GLU A 42 0.06 -20.09 -14.29
C GLU A 42 0.63 -18.67 -14.38
N THR A 43 1.95 -18.57 -14.54
CA THR A 43 2.64 -17.29 -14.73
C THR A 43 2.33 -16.70 -16.10
N ILE A 44 1.78 -15.49 -16.10
CA ILE A 44 1.53 -14.67 -17.31
C ILE A 44 2.78 -13.88 -17.68
N PHE A 45 3.47 -13.35 -16.68
CA PHE A 45 4.65 -12.51 -16.86
C PHE A 45 5.51 -12.50 -15.60
N SER A 46 6.83 -12.56 -15.77
CA SER A 46 7.81 -12.46 -14.69
C SER A 46 9.05 -11.74 -15.21
N LYS A 47 9.48 -10.68 -14.51
CA LYS A 47 10.67 -9.92 -14.90
C LYS A 47 11.30 -9.20 -13.71
N GLY A 48 12.62 -9.26 -13.65
CA GLY A 48 13.45 -8.54 -12.69
C GLY A 48 14.30 -7.44 -13.36
N TYR A 49 14.73 -6.47 -12.58
CA TYR A 49 15.64 -5.38 -12.96
C TYR A 49 16.58 -5.07 -11.80
N GLY A 50 17.85 -4.73 -12.11
CA GLY A 50 18.83 -4.30 -11.12
C GLY A 50 19.28 -5.42 -10.19
N GLU A 51 19.72 -6.55 -10.76
CA GLU A 51 20.20 -7.74 -10.01
C GLU A 51 19.16 -8.43 -9.11
N LYS A 52 17.91 -7.96 -9.11
CA LYS A 52 16.77 -8.61 -8.47
C LYS A 52 16.04 -9.54 -9.43
N ASP A 53 15.52 -10.63 -8.88
CA ASP A 53 14.62 -11.60 -9.50
C ASP A 53 13.41 -11.87 -8.59
N ILE A 54 12.53 -12.81 -8.99
CA ILE A 54 11.31 -13.14 -8.22
C ILE A 54 11.57 -13.77 -6.85
N ASP A 55 12.74 -14.37 -6.65
CA ASP A 55 13.11 -15.03 -5.39
C ASP A 55 13.87 -14.08 -4.46
N SER A 56 14.22 -12.91 -4.96
CA SER A 56 14.93 -11.90 -4.21
C SER A 56 14.08 -11.33 -3.06
N PRO A 57 14.63 -11.22 -1.83
CA PRO A 57 13.91 -10.62 -0.72
C PRO A 57 13.46 -9.18 -1.01
N ILE A 58 12.22 -8.87 -0.61
CA ILE A 58 11.63 -7.54 -0.69
C ILE A 58 11.31 -6.99 0.70
N ILE A 59 11.45 -5.68 0.87
CA ILE A 59 10.88 -4.98 2.02
C ILE A 59 9.39 -4.79 1.71
N ALA A 60 8.51 -5.28 2.58
CA ALA A 60 7.07 -5.38 2.31
C ALA A 60 6.19 -4.54 3.28
N PRO A 61 6.41 -3.22 3.49
CA PRO A 61 5.90 -2.49 4.65
C PRO A 61 4.38 -2.59 4.86
N SER A 62 3.58 -1.94 4.02
CA SER A 62 2.12 -2.02 4.13
C SER A 62 1.55 -3.34 3.60
N ILE A 63 2.30 -4.08 2.79
CA ILE A 63 1.92 -5.42 2.32
C ILE A 63 1.84 -6.39 3.52
N THR A 64 2.69 -6.23 4.54
CA THR A 64 2.64 -7.01 5.79
C THR A 64 1.26 -6.94 6.47
N LYS A 65 0.47 -5.87 6.28
CA LYS A 65 -0.90 -5.81 6.80
C LYS A 65 -1.79 -6.92 6.25
N MET A 66 -1.61 -7.29 4.99
CA MET A 66 -2.35 -8.40 4.36
C MET A 66 -1.97 -9.73 5.02
N PHE A 67 -0.68 -9.95 5.28
CA PHE A 67 -0.21 -11.14 6.00
C PHE A 67 -0.80 -11.21 7.42
N THR A 68 -0.74 -10.12 8.18
CA THR A 68 -1.33 -10.04 9.53
C THR A 68 -2.85 -10.28 9.50
N ALA A 69 -3.56 -9.71 8.51
CA ALA A 69 -5.00 -9.94 8.36
C ALA A 69 -5.31 -11.42 8.10
N THR A 70 -4.52 -12.10 7.26
CA THR A 70 -4.65 -13.55 7.03
C THR A 70 -4.47 -14.34 8.32
N CYS A 71 -3.46 -14.02 9.13
CA CYS A 71 -3.28 -14.67 10.44
C CYS A 71 -4.50 -14.49 11.35
N ILE A 72 -5.08 -13.30 11.39
CA ILE A 72 -6.29 -13.03 12.18
C ILE A 72 -7.49 -13.82 11.63
N PHE A 73 -7.67 -13.89 10.31
CA PHE A 73 -8.74 -14.69 9.71
C PHE A 73 -8.57 -16.19 9.98
N LEU A 74 -7.34 -16.71 10.05
CA LEU A 74 -7.10 -18.09 10.48
C LEU A 74 -7.56 -18.31 11.93
N LEU A 75 -7.27 -17.39 12.85
CA LEU A 75 -7.76 -17.47 14.23
C LEU A 75 -9.29 -17.45 14.32
N ILE A 76 -9.93 -16.60 13.50
CA ILE A 76 -11.40 -16.55 13.39
C ILE A 76 -11.95 -17.86 12.84
N GLN A 77 -11.34 -18.41 11.80
CA GLN A 77 -11.75 -19.68 11.19
C GLN A 77 -11.66 -20.85 12.19
N HIS A 78 -10.65 -20.84 13.05
CA HIS A 78 -10.50 -21.83 14.11
C HIS A 78 -11.38 -21.56 15.35
N GLY A 79 -12.15 -20.47 15.37
CA GLY A 79 -13.07 -20.14 16.47
C GLY A 79 -12.40 -19.55 17.70
N TYR A 80 -11.15 -19.09 17.61
CA TYR A 80 -10.44 -18.48 18.75
C TYR A 80 -10.87 -17.04 19.03
N MET A 81 -11.44 -16.35 18.04
CA MET A 81 -11.92 -14.98 18.15
C MET A 81 -12.95 -14.64 17.07
N THR A 82 -13.61 -13.49 17.17
CA THR A 82 -14.53 -12.96 16.18
C THR A 82 -14.16 -11.54 15.77
N LEU A 83 -14.66 -11.08 14.61
CA LEU A 83 -14.49 -9.69 14.16
C LEU A 83 -15.09 -8.67 15.14
N ASN A 84 -16.12 -9.07 15.90
CA ASN A 84 -16.82 -8.20 16.83
C ASN A 84 -16.22 -8.18 18.24
N ASP A 85 -15.19 -9.00 18.48
CA ASP A 85 -14.55 -9.05 19.78
C ASP A 85 -13.90 -7.71 20.11
N ASN A 86 -14.11 -7.28 21.35
CA ASN A 86 -13.47 -6.09 21.87
C ASN A 86 -11.99 -6.37 22.15
N LEU A 87 -11.12 -5.38 21.94
CA LEU A 87 -9.69 -5.53 22.24
C LEU A 87 -9.42 -5.81 23.73
N LEU A 88 -10.32 -5.42 24.64
CA LEU A 88 -10.27 -5.77 26.06
C LEU A 88 -10.30 -7.28 26.34
N ASN A 89 -10.76 -8.10 25.39
CA ASN A 89 -10.72 -9.55 25.52
C ASN A 89 -9.29 -10.10 25.40
N PHE A 90 -8.37 -9.32 24.83
CA PHE A 90 -7.01 -9.76 24.48
C PHE A 90 -5.91 -8.97 25.21
N TYR A 91 -6.22 -7.74 25.66
CA TYR A 91 -5.25 -6.83 26.29
C TYR A 91 -5.76 -6.32 27.63
N ASP A 92 -4.84 -6.17 28.58
CA ASP A 92 -5.11 -5.45 29.83
C ASP A 92 -5.50 -3.99 29.50
N PRO A 93 -6.52 -3.42 30.18
CA PRO A 93 -6.94 -2.03 29.99
C PRO A 93 -5.80 -1.02 29.98
N VAL A 94 -4.72 -1.24 30.75
CA VAL A 94 -3.57 -0.32 30.82
C VAL A 94 -2.90 -0.11 29.47
N TYR A 95 -2.93 -1.11 28.58
CA TYR A 95 -2.34 -1.02 27.24
C TYR A 95 -3.25 -0.34 26.22
N LEU A 96 -4.55 -0.29 26.50
CA LEU A 96 -5.53 0.33 25.62
C LEU A 96 -5.81 1.78 26.01
N SER A 97 -5.65 2.12 27.29
CA SER A 97 -5.96 3.44 27.82
C SER A 97 -5.36 4.57 26.97
N GLY A 98 -6.22 5.43 26.45
CA GLY A 98 -5.84 6.61 25.68
C GLY A 98 -5.31 6.42 24.26
N LEU A 99 -5.46 5.23 23.67
CA LEU A 99 -5.19 5.02 22.24
C LEU A 99 -6.11 5.85 21.33
N HIS A 100 -7.38 6.03 21.71
CA HIS A 100 -8.40 6.72 20.92
C HIS A 100 -9.16 7.75 21.76
N PHE A 101 -8.58 8.95 21.90
CA PHE A 101 -9.28 10.10 22.49
C PHE A 101 -9.96 10.95 21.42
N TYR A 102 -11.25 11.17 21.58
CA TYR A 102 -12.01 12.08 20.72
C TYR A 102 -12.91 12.99 21.54
N ARG A 103 -12.77 14.31 21.34
CA ARG A 103 -13.55 15.37 22.03
C ARG A 103 -13.59 15.21 23.57
N GLY A 104 -12.45 14.88 24.17
CA GLY A 104 -12.34 14.74 25.63
C GLY A 104 -12.89 13.44 26.19
N LYS A 105 -13.32 12.50 25.33
CA LYS A 105 -13.78 11.16 25.74
C LYS A 105 -12.81 10.10 25.21
N ASP A 106 -12.48 9.14 26.08
CA ASP A 106 -11.69 7.96 25.72
C ASP A 106 -12.61 6.90 25.08
N PHE A 107 -12.33 6.55 23.83
CA PHE A 107 -13.02 5.52 23.06
C PHE A 107 -12.18 4.25 22.89
N SER A 108 -11.00 4.17 23.49
CA SER A 108 -10.06 3.06 23.29
C SER A 108 -10.65 1.70 23.67
N TYR A 109 -11.48 1.68 24.70
CA TYR A 109 -12.16 0.49 25.21
C TYR A 109 -13.33 0.02 24.35
N TYR A 110 -13.67 0.73 23.27
CA TYR A 110 -14.73 0.34 22.32
C TYR A 110 -14.16 -0.25 21.03
N LEU A 111 -12.83 -0.25 20.88
CA LEU A 111 -12.18 -0.80 19.70
C LEU A 111 -12.45 -2.30 19.57
N LYS A 112 -12.82 -2.70 18.36
CA LYS A 112 -13.00 -4.09 17.97
C LYS A 112 -11.92 -4.53 17.00
N VAL A 113 -11.80 -5.85 16.82
CA VAL A 113 -10.92 -6.46 15.82
C VAL A 113 -11.25 -5.93 14.41
N SER A 114 -12.54 -5.81 14.06
CA SER A 114 -12.98 -5.25 12.78
C SER A 114 -12.49 -3.83 12.53
N ASP A 115 -12.44 -3.00 13.58
CA ASP A 115 -12.05 -1.59 13.45
C ASP A 115 -10.58 -1.46 13.03
N LEU A 116 -9.73 -2.39 13.50
CA LEU A 116 -8.33 -2.46 13.10
C LEU A 116 -8.18 -3.01 11.68
N LEU A 117 -8.85 -4.13 11.36
CA LEU A 117 -8.73 -4.79 10.06
C LEU A 117 -9.26 -3.92 8.90
N TYR A 118 -10.35 -3.19 9.12
CA TYR A 118 -10.97 -2.32 8.12
C TYR A 118 -10.40 -0.91 8.12
N GLN A 119 -9.44 -0.61 8.98
CA GLN A 119 -8.85 0.73 9.13
C GLN A 119 -9.92 1.80 9.45
N THR A 120 -10.91 1.44 10.26
CA THR A 120 -12.01 2.32 10.71
C THR A 120 -11.93 2.68 12.20
N SER A 121 -10.85 2.28 12.87
CA SER A 121 -10.63 2.53 14.30
C SER A 121 -10.43 3.99 14.67
N GLY A 122 -10.05 4.85 13.71
CA GLY A 122 -9.68 6.24 13.98
C GLY A 122 -8.30 6.41 14.61
N LEU A 123 -7.52 5.32 14.75
CA LEU A 123 -6.14 5.39 15.23
C LEU A 123 -5.24 6.00 14.16
N ALA A 124 -4.56 7.09 14.51
CA ALA A 124 -3.71 7.83 13.60
C ALA A 124 -2.37 7.13 13.36
N HIS A 125 -1.84 7.24 12.14
CA HIS A 125 -0.45 6.87 11.88
C HIS A 125 0.46 8.02 12.34
N ILE A 126 1.02 7.95 13.54
CA ILE A 126 1.74 9.06 14.19
C ILE A 126 2.86 9.69 13.33
N TYR A 127 3.55 8.89 12.49
CA TYR A 127 4.61 9.37 11.60
C TYR A 127 4.10 10.04 10.33
N GLU A 128 2.83 9.82 9.96
CA GLU A 128 2.22 10.36 8.73
C GLU A 128 1.21 11.47 9.03
N GLU A 129 0.51 11.39 10.16
CA GLU A 129 -0.66 12.23 10.48
C GLU A 129 -0.45 13.11 11.72
N GLY A 130 0.66 12.92 12.43
CA GLY A 130 1.04 13.77 13.56
C GLY A 130 1.26 15.24 13.18
N LYS A 131 1.19 16.15 14.17
CA LYS A 131 1.47 17.58 13.98
C LYS A 131 2.85 17.83 13.36
N ASN A 132 3.83 16.98 13.67
CA ASN A 132 5.20 17.01 13.15
C ASN A 132 5.49 15.85 12.18
N SER A 133 4.47 15.36 11.45
CA SER A 133 4.64 14.19 10.60
C SER A 133 5.67 14.39 9.48
N VAL A 134 6.33 13.29 9.09
CA VAL A 134 7.30 13.27 7.99
C VAL A 134 6.63 13.73 6.69
N LYS A 135 5.36 13.37 6.48
CA LYS A 135 4.57 13.85 5.33
C LYS A 135 4.42 15.36 5.32
N LYS A 136 4.05 15.99 6.44
CA LYS A 136 3.95 17.46 6.52
C LYS A 136 5.30 18.13 6.27
N GLN A 137 6.38 17.59 6.84
CA GLN A 137 7.72 18.11 6.61
C GLN A 137 8.13 17.98 5.14
N ALA A 138 7.88 16.83 4.50
CA ALA A 138 8.17 16.60 3.09
C ALA A 138 7.39 17.55 2.17
N ILE A 139 6.08 17.76 2.42
CA ILE A 139 5.27 18.72 1.65
C ILE A 139 5.83 20.13 1.78
N ILE A 140 6.20 20.54 2.99
CA ILE A 140 6.81 21.86 3.24
C ILE A 140 8.13 21.98 2.45
N SER A 141 9.02 21.00 2.58
CA SER A 141 10.30 20.98 1.87
C SER A 141 10.15 20.98 0.35
N ASP A 142 9.23 20.20 -0.20
CA ASP A 142 8.97 20.14 -1.65
C ASP A 142 8.40 21.47 -2.17
N THR A 143 7.54 22.13 -1.38
CA THR A 143 7.02 23.46 -1.70
C THR A 143 8.15 24.48 -1.79
N PHE A 144 9.09 24.48 -0.82
CA PHE A 144 10.28 25.35 -0.86
C PHE A 144 11.21 25.04 -2.05
N ILE A 145 11.37 23.76 -2.42
CA ILE A 145 12.20 23.38 -3.58
C ILE A 145 11.55 23.84 -4.89
N LEU A 146 10.22 23.74 -5.02
CA LEU A 146 9.50 24.22 -6.21
C LEU A 146 9.59 25.74 -6.34
N ASP A 147 9.41 26.45 -5.23
CA ASP A 147 9.46 27.92 -5.20
C ASP A 147 10.86 28.44 -5.54
N SER A 148 11.91 27.87 -4.93
CA SER A 148 13.31 28.23 -5.24
C SER A 148 13.73 27.96 -6.69
N LYS A 149 13.12 26.99 -7.38
CA LYS A 149 13.35 26.73 -8.81
C LYS A 149 12.62 27.72 -9.72
N LEU A 150 11.49 28.29 -9.29
CA LEU A 150 10.79 29.36 -10.00
C LEU A 150 11.63 30.65 -10.02
N TYR A 151 12.26 31.00 -8.90
CA TYR A 151 13.12 32.19 -8.80
C TYR A 151 14.49 32.06 -9.51
N ARG A 152 14.91 30.84 -9.88
CA ARG A 152 16.15 30.61 -10.63
C ARG A 152 15.99 30.67 -12.16
N LYS A 153 14.76 30.93 -12.63
CA LYS A 153 14.39 31.02 -14.06
C LYS A 153 14.00 32.43 -14.51
N LEU A 154 14.12 33.42 -13.64
CA LEU A 154 14.06 34.85 -13.95
C LEU A 154 15.47 35.44 -13.88
#